data_AF-A0A954EYS4-F1
#
_entry.id   AF-A0A954EYS4-F1
#
_cell.length_a   1.000
_cell.length_b   1.000
_cell.length_c   1.000
_cell.angle_alpha   90.00
_cell.angle_beta   90.00
_cell.angle_gamma   90.00
#
_symmetry.space_group_name_H-M   'P 1'
#
loop_
_entity.id
_entity.type
_entity.pdbx_description
1 polymer ?
#
loop_
_entity_poly.entity_id
_entity_poly.type
_entity_poly.pdbx_seq_one_letter_code
_entity_poly.pdbx_strand_id
1 'polypeptide(L)'
;MRSQKHELILKSTDFWSVFGLIVWLLLSSAVPAQEEVFTSADEAFYLTISQAYDQQELGNLDEATRLMEQGLLDEDLSEEARSSGMRVLSWFYTEAGRHPEAISIYGDLIYGNEDHLDRAELLSLRADSWEAIGQSDLAQIDRRMADQYFRIAFEEQESPTSLLDLKHHWEHISTLLPEPLRSLENKWALAAIIYLLLGGLLFSANILAGWRQSVEGNGTWARLLGVAAY
;
A
#
# COMPACT_ATOMS: atom_id res chain seq x y z
N MET A 1 11.44 31.12 -80.77
CA MET A 1 11.48 29.65 -80.53
C MET A 1 12.79 29.28 -79.84
N ARG A 2 12.78 29.11 -78.51
CA ARG A 2 13.77 28.29 -77.77
C ARG A 2 13.03 27.64 -76.61
N SER A 3 12.91 26.32 -76.70
CA SER A 3 12.22 25.44 -75.76
C SER A 3 13.15 25.13 -74.58
N GLN A 4 12.71 25.42 -73.35
CA GLN A 4 13.32 24.91 -72.13
C GLN A 4 12.74 23.53 -71.86
N LYS A 5 13.58 22.49 -71.94
CA LYS A 5 13.28 21.16 -71.42
C LYS A 5 13.48 21.20 -69.90
N HIS A 6 12.42 20.96 -69.14
CA HIS A 6 12.51 20.65 -67.71
C HIS A 6 12.86 19.17 -67.54
N GLU A 7 14.06 18.89 -67.04
CA GLU A 7 14.42 17.57 -66.51
C GLU A 7 13.83 17.42 -65.10
N LEU A 8 12.88 16.50 -64.98
CA LEU A 8 12.39 15.98 -63.71
C LEU A 8 13.45 15.03 -63.14
N ILE A 9 14.25 15.53 -62.20
CA ILE A 9 15.11 14.72 -61.34
C ILE A 9 14.20 14.05 -60.30
N LEU A 10 13.71 12.85 -60.61
CA LEU A 10 13.15 11.94 -59.62
C LEU A 10 14.30 11.48 -58.72
N LYS A 11 14.44 12.10 -57.54
CA LYS A 11 15.29 11.59 -56.46
C LYS A 11 14.77 10.20 -56.08
N SER A 12 15.56 9.18 -56.35
CA SER A 12 15.38 7.84 -55.83
C SER A 12 15.40 7.90 -54.30
N THR A 13 14.23 7.90 -53.67
CA THR A 13 14.11 7.46 -52.27
C THR A 13 14.63 6.03 -52.22
N ASP A 14 15.76 5.85 -51.53
CA ASP A 14 16.47 4.59 -51.43
C ASP A 14 15.52 3.48 -50.97
N PHE A 15 15.30 2.50 -51.85
CA PHE A 15 14.50 1.31 -51.58
C PHE A 15 14.94 0.62 -50.28
N TRP A 16 16.24 0.70 -49.95
CA TRP A 16 16.84 0.21 -48.72
C TRP A 16 16.35 0.93 -47.45
N SER A 17 16.00 2.21 -47.53
CA SER A 17 15.49 2.99 -46.39
C SER A 17 14.07 2.57 -46.05
N VAL A 18 13.23 2.37 -47.06
CA VAL A 18 11.83 1.92 -46.87
C VAL A 18 11.80 0.45 -46.41
N PHE A 19 12.65 -0.40 -46.99
CA PHE A 19 12.76 -1.80 -46.60
C PHE A 19 13.28 -1.94 -45.15
N GLY A 20 14.29 -1.15 -44.77
CA GLY A 20 14.78 -1.13 -43.40
C GLY A 20 13.73 -0.70 -42.38
N LEU A 21 12.87 0.27 -42.73
CA LEU A 21 11.81 0.75 -41.86
C LEU A 21 10.68 -0.28 -41.69
N ILE A 22 10.33 -1.01 -42.75
CA ILE A 22 9.34 -2.11 -42.70
C ILE A 22 9.87 -3.29 -41.88
N VAL A 23 11.13 -3.68 -42.07
CA VAL A 23 11.77 -4.76 -41.29
C VAL A 23 11.88 -4.36 -39.81
N TRP A 24 12.21 -3.11 -39.51
CA TRP A 24 12.26 -2.60 -38.15
C TRP A 24 10.86 -2.58 -37.49
N LEU A 25 9.82 -2.15 -38.21
CA LEU A 25 8.43 -2.21 -37.74
C LEU A 25 7.97 -3.64 -37.47
N LEU A 26 8.29 -4.58 -38.36
CA LEU A 26 7.95 -6.01 -38.20
C LEU A 26 8.73 -6.69 -37.06
N LEU A 27 9.96 -6.24 -36.77
CA LEU A 27 10.74 -6.74 -35.62
C LEU A 27 10.28 -6.13 -34.30
N SER A 28 9.79 -4.88 -34.31
CA SER A 28 9.27 -4.21 -33.11
C SER A 28 7.90 -4.72 -32.65
N SER A 29 7.10 -5.33 -33.54
CA SER A 29 5.79 -5.92 -33.19
C SER A 29 5.87 -7.37 -32.69
N ALA A 30 7.06 -7.97 -32.71
CA ALA A 30 7.31 -9.33 -32.27
C ALA A 30 8.05 -9.35 -30.92
N VAL A 31 7.55 -8.62 -29.93
CA VAL A 31 7.79 -9.03 -28.54
C VAL A 31 6.82 -10.17 -28.29
N PRO A 32 7.27 -11.44 -28.21
CA PRO A 32 6.38 -12.49 -27.78
C PRO A 32 5.85 -12.08 -26.40
N ALA A 33 4.53 -12.09 -26.23
CA ALA A 33 3.93 -12.01 -24.91
C ALA A 33 4.63 -13.08 -24.07
N GLN A 34 5.45 -12.67 -23.10
CA GLN A 34 6.01 -13.60 -22.15
C GLN A 34 4.79 -14.15 -21.41
N GLU A 35 4.50 -15.42 -21.64
CA GLU A 35 3.56 -16.16 -20.83
C GLU A 35 4.18 -16.18 -19.42
N GLU A 36 3.67 -15.33 -18.53
CA GLU A 36 4.12 -15.33 -17.14
C GLU A 36 3.76 -16.70 -16.56
N VAL A 37 4.78 -17.51 -16.31
CA VAL A 37 4.62 -18.83 -15.70
C VAL A 37 4.48 -18.59 -14.20
N PHE A 38 3.25 -18.49 -13.70
CA PHE A 38 2.97 -18.45 -12.27
C PHE A 38 3.26 -19.79 -11.64
N THR A 39 3.87 -19.78 -10.45
CA THR A 39 4.20 -21.00 -9.71
C THR A 39 3.11 -21.40 -8.72
N SER A 40 2.10 -20.54 -8.51
CA SER A 40 0.92 -20.80 -7.67
C SER A 40 -0.31 -19.98 -8.11
N ALA A 41 -1.50 -20.41 -7.66
CA ALA A 41 -2.76 -19.66 -7.83
C ALA A 41 -2.69 -18.28 -7.15
N ASP A 42 -2.08 -18.22 -5.96
CA ASP A 42 -1.88 -16.96 -5.21
C ASP A 42 -1.05 -15.94 -6.01
N GLU A 43 0.06 -16.36 -6.64
CA GLU A 43 0.88 -15.46 -7.46
C GLU A 43 0.10 -14.88 -8.65
N ALA A 44 -0.68 -15.72 -9.35
CA ALA A 44 -1.55 -15.28 -10.43
C ALA A 44 -2.65 -14.32 -9.92
N PHE A 45 -3.16 -14.57 -8.71
CA PHE A 45 -4.19 -13.74 -8.10
C PHE A 45 -3.65 -12.39 -7.62
N TYR A 46 -2.44 -12.31 -7.08
CA TYR A 46 -1.82 -11.03 -6.74
C TYR A 46 -1.56 -10.16 -7.98
N LEU A 47 -1.24 -10.77 -9.12
CA LEU A 47 -1.22 -10.05 -10.38
C LEU A 47 -2.63 -9.54 -10.76
N THR A 48 -3.66 -10.36 -10.58
CA THR A 48 -5.06 -9.94 -10.83
C THR A 48 -5.44 -8.74 -9.96
N ILE A 49 -5.03 -8.71 -8.69
CA ILE A 49 -5.21 -7.57 -7.80
C ILE A 49 -4.51 -6.33 -8.38
N SER A 50 -3.24 -6.46 -8.80
CA SER A 50 -2.50 -5.35 -9.42
C SER A 50 -3.21 -4.81 -10.65
N GLN A 51 -3.67 -5.70 -11.54
CA GLN A 51 -4.41 -5.30 -12.75
C GLN A 51 -5.73 -4.63 -12.42
N ALA A 52 -6.42 -5.06 -11.37
CA ALA A 52 -7.65 -4.43 -10.92
C ALA A 52 -7.39 -3.01 -10.40
N TYR A 53 -6.30 -2.78 -9.66
CA TYR A 53 -5.88 -1.43 -9.28
C TYR A 53 -5.57 -0.56 -10.50
N ASP A 54 -4.83 -1.07 -11.50
CA ASP A 54 -4.57 -0.32 -12.74
C ASP A 54 -5.87 0.11 -13.43
N GLN A 55 -6.88 -0.78 -13.48
CA GLN A 55 -8.19 -0.44 -14.04
C GLN A 55 -8.92 0.62 -13.21
N GLN A 56 -8.84 0.54 -11.87
CA GLN A 56 -9.43 1.55 -10.99
C GLN A 56 -8.77 2.92 -11.18
N GLU A 57 -7.44 2.99 -11.29
CA GLU A 57 -6.72 4.25 -11.54
C GLU A 57 -7.10 4.89 -12.89
N LEU A 58 -7.41 4.06 -13.89
CA LEU A 58 -7.94 4.51 -15.18
C LEU A 58 -9.43 4.94 -15.12
N GLY A 59 -10.09 4.77 -13.97
CA GLY A 59 -11.51 5.08 -13.76
C GLY A 59 -12.46 3.96 -14.19
N ASN A 60 -11.94 2.78 -14.56
CA ASN A 60 -12.73 1.63 -14.99
C ASN A 60 -13.14 0.77 -13.79
N LEU A 61 -13.90 1.33 -12.85
CA LEU A 61 -14.30 0.65 -11.61
C LEU A 61 -15.09 -0.65 -11.85
N ASP A 62 -15.95 -0.70 -12.88
CA ASP A 62 -16.71 -1.90 -13.23
C ASP A 62 -15.78 -3.06 -13.65
N GLU A 63 -14.71 -2.74 -14.39
CA GLU A 63 -13.74 -3.73 -14.85
C GLU A 63 -12.85 -4.20 -13.71
N ALA A 64 -12.38 -3.28 -12.86
CA ALA A 64 -11.63 -3.61 -11.64
C ALA A 64 -12.43 -4.57 -10.74
N THR A 65 -13.71 -4.26 -10.53
CA THR A 65 -14.65 -5.09 -9.76
C THR A 65 -14.81 -6.47 -10.39
N ARG A 66 -15.04 -6.53 -11.71
CA ARG A 66 -15.21 -7.79 -12.45
C ARG A 66 -13.98 -8.68 -12.37
N LEU A 67 -12.77 -8.12 -12.48
CA LEU A 67 -11.51 -8.86 -12.35
C LEU A 67 -11.41 -9.52 -10.98
N MET A 68 -11.73 -8.77 -9.92
CA MET A 68 -11.72 -9.29 -8.55
C MET A 68 -12.79 -10.36 -8.30
N GLU A 69 -14.03 -10.12 -8.74
CA GLU A 69 -15.12 -11.11 -8.65
C GLU A 69 -14.72 -12.43 -9.33
N GLN A 70 -14.08 -12.36 -10.50
CA GLN A 70 -13.62 -13.55 -11.23
C GLN A 70 -12.43 -14.24 -10.57
N GLY A 71 -11.41 -13.48 -10.14
CA GLY A 71 -10.23 -14.06 -9.52
C GLY A 71 -10.57 -14.78 -8.21
N LEU A 72 -11.54 -14.27 -7.44
CA LEU A 72 -11.99 -14.91 -6.20
C LEU A 72 -12.75 -16.23 -6.39
N LEU A 73 -13.14 -16.59 -7.62
CA LEU A 73 -13.77 -17.88 -7.93
C LEU A 73 -12.77 -19.04 -7.95
N ASP A 74 -11.46 -18.75 -7.99
CA ASP A 74 -10.45 -19.80 -7.94
C ASP A 74 -10.47 -20.46 -6.54
N GLU A 75 -10.71 -21.77 -6.51
CA GLU A 75 -10.82 -22.57 -5.29
C GLU A 75 -9.45 -22.88 -4.68
N ASP A 76 -8.37 -22.78 -5.47
CA ASP A 76 -7.00 -23.09 -5.03
C ASP A 76 -6.32 -21.90 -4.31
N LEU A 77 -7.00 -20.77 -4.18
CA LEU A 77 -6.52 -19.62 -3.41
C LEU A 77 -6.38 -19.97 -1.94
N SER A 78 -5.24 -19.56 -1.36
CA SER A 78 -5.07 -19.59 0.10
C SER A 78 -6.11 -18.71 0.80
N GLU A 79 -6.36 -19.00 2.08
CA GLU A 79 -7.25 -18.19 2.91
C GLU A 79 -6.75 -16.73 3.02
N GLU A 80 -5.44 -16.53 3.09
CA GLU A 80 -4.80 -15.22 3.11
C GLU A 80 -5.04 -14.45 1.81
N ALA A 81 -4.76 -15.08 0.65
CA ALA A 81 -4.99 -14.48 -0.65
C ALA A 81 -6.48 -14.14 -0.85
N ARG A 82 -7.38 -15.05 -0.49
CA ARG A 82 -8.83 -14.84 -0.57
C ARG A 82 -9.28 -13.68 0.32
N SER A 83 -8.81 -13.61 1.57
CA SER A 83 -9.13 -12.53 2.50
C SER A 83 -8.65 -11.17 1.99
N SER A 84 -7.41 -11.11 1.47
CA SER A 84 -6.84 -9.92 0.84
C SER A 84 -7.68 -9.47 -0.37
N GLY A 85 -8.03 -10.40 -1.26
CA GLY A 85 -8.88 -10.13 -2.42
C GLY A 85 -10.28 -9.65 -2.04
N MET A 86 -10.88 -10.24 -1.00
CA MET A 86 -12.18 -9.78 -0.48
C MET A 86 -12.12 -8.36 0.06
N ARG A 87 -11.02 -7.95 0.75
CA ARG A 87 -10.83 -6.55 1.17
C ARG A 87 -10.82 -5.62 -0.04
N VAL A 88 -10.04 -5.94 -1.07
CA VAL A 88 -9.96 -5.14 -2.30
C VAL A 88 -11.33 -5.05 -2.99
N LEU A 89 -12.03 -6.17 -3.14
CA LEU A 89 -13.37 -6.19 -3.75
C LEU A 89 -14.38 -5.34 -2.97
N SER A 90 -14.39 -5.43 -1.64
CA SER A 90 -15.28 -4.62 -0.80
C SER A 90 -15.00 -3.12 -0.93
N TRP A 91 -13.74 -2.73 -1.09
CA TRP A 91 -13.37 -1.35 -1.37
C TRP A 91 -13.87 -0.91 -2.75
N PHE A 92 -13.66 -1.71 -3.80
CA PHE A 92 -14.20 -1.39 -5.13
C PHE A 92 -15.73 -1.27 -5.14
N TYR A 93 -16.44 -2.13 -4.41
CA TYR A 93 -17.88 -1.97 -4.24
C TYR A 93 -18.25 -0.66 -3.55
N THR A 94 -17.50 -0.25 -2.53
CA THR A 94 -17.72 1.03 -1.85
C THR A 94 -17.52 2.21 -2.81
N GLU A 95 -16.42 2.22 -3.57
CA GLU A 95 -16.12 3.26 -4.56
C GLU A 95 -17.16 3.31 -5.69
N ALA A 96 -17.69 2.16 -6.10
CA ALA A 96 -18.75 2.06 -7.10
C ALA A 96 -20.15 2.41 -6.56
N GLY A 97 -20.28 2.73 -5.27
CA GLY A 97 -21.58 2.99 -4.63
C GLY A 97 -22.43 1.74 -4.38
N ARG A 98 -21.85 0.54 -4.57
CA ARG A 98 -22.45 -0.77 -4.29
C ARG A 98 -22.30 -1.13 -2.79
N HIS A 99 -22.74 -0.22 -1.93
CA HIS A 99 -22.57 -0.32 -0.49
C HIS A 99 -23.19 -1.58 0.14
N PRO A 100 -24.37 -2.09 -0.27
CA PRO A 100 -24.92 -3.32 0.30
C PRO A 100 -23.99 -4.54 0.11
N GLU A 101 -23.35 -4.66 -1.06
CA GLU A 101 -22.39 -5.73 -1.34
C GLU A 101 -21.10 -5.55 -0.54
N ALA A 102 -20.59 -4.32 -0.45
CA ALA A 102 -19.42 -4.02 0.40
C ALA A 102 -19.68 -4.39 1.87
N ILE A 103 -20.84 -4.01 2.40
CA ILE A 103 -21.26 -4.31 3.78
C ILE A 103 -21.26 -5.81 4.06
N SER A 104 -21.77 -6.61 3.13
CA SER A 104 -21.79 -8.07 3.27
C SER A 104 -20.38 -8.62 3.41
N ILE A 105 -19.48 -8.22 2.49
CA ILE A 105 -18.10 -8.70 2.50
C ILE A 105 -17.34 -8.23 3.74
N TYR A 106 -17.48 -6.96 4.14
CA TYR A 106 -16.89 -6.48 5.39
C TYR A 106 -17.40 -7.28 6.60
N GLY A 107 -18.68 -7.66 6.62
CA GLY A 107 -19.24 -8.53 7.65
C GLY A 107 -18.55 -9.88 7.76
N ASP A 108 -18.33 -10.55 6.62
CA ASP A 108 -17.64 -11.84 6.58
C ASP A 108 -16.18 -11.70 7.04
N LEU A 109 -15.48 -10.65 6.59
CA LEU A 109 -14.09 -10.37 6.98
C LEU A 109 -13.95 -10.07 8.48
N ILE A 110 -14.88 -9.31 9.07
CA ILE A 110 -14.87 -9.01 10.51
C ILE A 110 -15.03 -10.29 11.34
N TYR A 111 -15.90 -11.21 10.88
CA TYR A 111 -16.14 -12.47 11.59
C TYR A 111 -14.93 -13.40 11.55
N GLY A 112 -14.23 -13.45 10.41
CA GLY A 112 -13.06 -14.32 10.21
C GLY A 112 -11.75 -13.79 10.78
N ASN A 113 -11.61 -12.48 11.00
CA ASN A 113 -10.35 -11.89 11.48
C ASN A 113 -10.24 -11.98 13.00
N GLU A 114 -9.09 -12.36 13.58
CA GLU A 114 -8.86 -12.34 15.04
C GLU A 114 -8.12 -11.07 15.52
N ASP A 115 -7.42 -10.37 14.63
CA ASP A 115 -6.67 -9.17 14.93
C ASP A 115 -7.58 -7.98 15.25
N HIS A 116 -7.33 -7.33 16.38
CA HIS A 116 -8.17 -6.24 16.87
C HIS A 116 -8.02 -4.95 16.06
N LEU A 117 -6.84 -4.63 15.53
CA LEU A 117 -6.65 -3.42 14.72
C LEU A 117 -7.35 -3.57 13.37
N ASP A 118 -7.17 -4.71 12.72
CA ASP A 118 -7.85 -5.01 11.47
C ASP A 118 -9.37 -5.03 11.63
N ARG A 119 -9.89 -5.64 12.71
CA ARG A 119 -11.33 -5.60 13.00
C ARG A 119 -11.84 -4.17 13.13
N ALA A 120 -11.09 -3.31 13.82
CA ALA A 120 -11.47 -1.91 13.99
C ALA A 120 -11.50 -1.15 12.65
N GLU A 121 -10.52 -1.40 11.77
CA GLU A 121 -10.49 -0.83 10.42
C GLU A 121 -11.71 -1.31 9.60
N LEU A 122 -11.95 -2.61 9.52
CA LEU A 122 -13.06 -3.19 8.76
C LEU A 122 -14.43 -2.70 9.26
N LEU A 123 -14.59 -2.54 10.58
CA LEU A 123 -15.79 -1.96 11.17
C LEU A 123 -15.98 -0.50 10.76
N SER A 124 -14.90 0.27 10.72
CA SER A 124 -14.95 1.68 10.28
C SER A 124 -15.36 1.78 8.81
N LEU A 125 -14.77 0.97 7.93
CA LEU A 125 -15.12 0.92 6.51
C LEU A 125 -16.57 0.49 6.28
N ARG A 126 -17.05 -0.49 7.04
CA ARG A 126 -18.46 -0.92 6.99
C ARG A 126 -19.41 0.17 7.49
N ALA A 127 -19.01 0.91 8.53
CA ALA A 127 -19.79 2.03 9.05
C ALA A 127 -20.00 3.14 8.00
N ASP A 128 -18.95 3.45 7.23
CA ASP A 128 -19.04 4.45 6.16
C ASP A 128 -19.99 3.99 5.05
N SER A 129 -19.99 2.71 4.71
CA SER A 129 -20.98 2.13 3.79
C SER A 129 -22.41 2.15 4.34
N TRP A 130 -22.60 1.89 5.65
CA TRP A 130 -23.92 2.05 6.28
C TRP A 130 -24.43 3.49 6.22
N GLU A 131 -23.56 4.46 6.49
CA GLU A 131 -23.91 5.88 6.44
C GLU A 131 -24.29 6.30 5.02
N ALA A 132 -23.56 5.83 4.00
CA ALA A 132 -23.85 6.11 2.59
C ALA A 132 -25.25 5.65 2.15
N ILE A 133 -25.80 4.60 2.76
CA ILE A 133 -27.17 4.12 2.49
C ILE A 133 -28.22 4.61 3.51
N GLY A 134 -27.85 5.59 4.35
CA GLY A 134 -28.76 6.22 5.31
C GLY A 134 -29.07 5.39 6.56
N GLN A 135 -28.28 4.36 6.86
CA GLN A 135 -28.41 3.51 8.04
C GLN A 135 -27.53 4.01 9.19
N SER A 136 -27.76 5.26 9.62
CA SER A 136 -26.90 5.94 10.61
C SER A 136 -26.80 5.22 11.96
N ASP A 137 -27.87 4.55 12.40
CA ASP A 137 -27.87 3.79 13.66
C ASP A 137 -26.89 2.61 13.59
N LEU A 138 -26.85 1.89 12.47
CA LEU A 138 -25.92 0.77 12.24
C LEU A 138 -24.48 1.27 12.10
N ALA A 139 -24.27 2.37 11.38
CA ALA A 139 -22.96 3.02 11.29
C ALA A 139 -22.42 3.41 12.67
N GLN A 140 -23.26 3.96 13.56
CA GLN A 140 -22.86 4.33 14.91
C GLN A 140 -22.54 3.10 15.80
N ILE A 141 -23.23 1.98 15.59
CA ILE A 141 -22.90 0.73 16.27
C ILE A 141 -21.50 0.26 15.84
N ASP A 142 -21.23 0.22 14.54
CA ASP A 142 -19.94 -0.20 14.00
C ASP A 142 -18.78 0.70 14.46
N ARG A 143 -18.96 2.03 14.43
CA ARG A 143 -17.95 2.98 14.95
C ARG A 143 -17.62 2.76 16.42
N ARG A 144 -18.64 2.52 17.26
CA ARG A 144 -18.41 2.23 18.69
C ARG A 144 -17.67 0.91 18.91
N MET A 145 -17.96 -0.11 18.09
CA MET A 145 -17.23 -1.38 18.14
C MET A 145 -15.79 -1.20 17.65
N ALA A 146 -15.56 -0.41 16.60
CA ALA A 146 -14.22 -0.06 16.13
C ALA A 146 -13.40 0.61 17.25
N ASP A 147 -13.96 1.62 17.93
CA ASP A 147 -13.31 2.29 19.06
C ASP A 147 -13.00 1.34 20.23
N GLN A 148 -13.81 0.30 20.43
CA GLN A 148 -13.55 -0.72 21.45
C GLN A 148 -12.36 -1.60 21.06
N TYR A 149 -12.37 -2.13 19.83
CA TYR A 149 -11.27 -2.97 19.34
C TYR A 149 -9.95 -2.22 19.25
N PHE A 150 -9.98 -0.96 18.81
CA PHE A 150 -8.81 -0.10 18.82
C PHE A 150 -8.25 0.06 20.24
N ARG A 151 -9.09 0.34 21.24
CA ARG A 151 -8.64 0.42 22.64
C ARG A 151 -8.02 -0.88 23.15
N ILE A 152 -8.64 -2.03 22.87
CA ILE A 152 -8.10 -3.32 23.28
C ILE A 152 -6.73 -3.55 22.66
N ALA A 153 -6.57 -3.32 21.36
CA ALA A 153 -5.28 -3.47 20.69
C ALA A 153 -4.17 -2.61 21.32
N PHE A 154 -4.49 -1.36 21.70
CA PHE A 154 -3.54 -0.48 22.38
C PHE A 154 -3.30 -0.87 23.84
N GLU A 155 -4.31 -1.31 24.58
CA GLU A 155 -4.16 -1.78 25.97
C GLU A 155 -3.34 -3.08 26.05
N GLU A 156 -3.47 -3.98 25.07
CA GLU A 156 -2.64 -5.16 24.93
C GLU A 156 -1.18 -4.80 24.65
N GLN A 157 -0.96 -3.75 23.84
CA GLN A 157 0.37 -3.24 23.52
C GLN A 157 1.00 -2.44 24.68
N GLU A 158 0.17 -1.78 25.49
CA GLU A 158 0.57 -1.01 26.68
C GLU A 158 0.61 -1.83 27.97
N SER A 159 0.25 -3.12 27.94
CA SER A 159 0.45 -4.00 29.09
C SER A 159 1.93 -3.90 29.47
N PRO A 160 2.25 -3.29 30.64
CA PRO A 160 3.62 -3.05 30.98
C PRO A 160 4.25 -4.42 31.05
N THR A 161 5.27 -4.66 30.21
CA THR A 161 6.25 -5.72 30.43
C THR A 161 6.47 -5.72 31.92
N SER A 162 6.04 -6.80 32.58
CA SER A 162 5.99 -6.82 34.04
C SER A 162 7.38 -6.40 34.53
N LEU A 163 7.52 -5.78 35.72
CA LEU A 163 8.86 -5.48 36.23
C LEU A 163 9.80 -6.73 36.21
N LEU A 164 9.19 -7.92 36.19
CA LEU A 164 9.84 -9.20 35.94
C LEU A 164 10.33 -9.39 34.49
N ASP A 165 9.55 -9.05 33.47
CA ASP A 165 9.95 -9.09 32.05
C ASP A 165 11.00 -8.04 31.70
N LEU A 166 10.91 -6.84 32.28
CA LEU A 166 11.94 -5.80 32.14
C LEU A 166 13.25 -6.26 32.78
N LYS A 167 13.19 -6.94 33.93
CA LYS A 167 14.36 -7.54 34.56
C LYS A 167 14.97 -8.64 33.68
N HIS A 168 14.14 -9.49 33.08
CA HIS A 168 14.62 -10.59 32.24
C HIS A 168 15.21 -10.09 30.91
N HIS A 169 14.59 -9.09 30.29
CA HIS A 169 15.15 -8.37 29.15
C HIS A 169 16.45 -7.66 29.50
N TRP A 170 16.54 -7.04 30.69
CA TRP A 170 17.76 -6.41 31.16
C TRP A 170 18.90 -7.42 31.36
N GLU A 171 18.61 -8.57 31.97
CA GLU A 171 19.57 -9.65 32.13
C GLU A 171 20.06 -10.15 30.76
N HIS A 172 19.16 -10.32 29.79
CA HIS A 172 19.52 -10.73 28.42
C HIS A 172 20.35 -9.67 27.68
N ILE A 173 19.97 -8.39 27.76
CA ILE A 173 20.72 -7.28 27.12
C ILE A 173 22.11 -7.14 27.76
N SER A 174 22.22 -7.35 29.08
CA SER A 174 23.50 -7.24 29.79
C SER A 174 24.53 -8.29 29.35
N THR A 175 24.08 -9.46 28.86
CA THR A 175 24.97 -10.51 28.33
C THR A 175 25.42 -10.25 26.89
N LEU A 176 24.81 -9.28 26.20
CA LEU A 176 25.19 -8.85 24.86
C LEU A 176 26.17 -7.67 24.88
N LEU A 177 26.32 -7.00 26.02
CA LEU A 177 27.25 -5.88 26.16
C LEU A 177 28.72 -6.35 26.18
N PRO A 178 29.66 -5.62 25.55
CA PRO A 178 31.08 -5.90 25.63
C PRO A 178 31.64 -5.69 27.06
N GLU A 179 32.64 -6.50 27.44
CA GLU A 179 33.32 -6.51 28.77
C GLU A 179 33.52 -5.14 29.46
N PRO A 180 34.03 -4.07 28.82
CA PRO A 180 34.23 -2.78 29.48
C PRO A 180 32.94 -2.10 29.95
N LEU A 181 31.78 -2.47 29.37
CA LEU A 181 30.48 -1.95 29.77
C LEU A 181 29.81 -2.79 30.87
N ARG A 182 30.18 -4.07 31.01
CA ARG A 182 29.71 -4.93 32.11
C ARG A 182 30.38 -4.61 33.44
N SER A 183 31.62 -4.12 33.41
CA SER A 183 32.42 -3.78 34.60
C SER A 183 32.12 -2.39 35.17
N LEU A 184 31.25 -1.60 34.54
CA LEU A 184 30.75 -0.35 35.10
C LEU A 184 29.86 -0.66 36.31
N GLU A 185 30.44 -0.63 37.52
CA GLU A 185 29.72 -0.76 38.80
C GLU A 185 28.56 0.24 38.94
N ASN A 186 28.61 1.35 38.19
CA ASN A 186 27.61 2.40 38.26
C ASN A 186 26.50 2.17 37.23
N LYS A 187 25.44 1.46 37.64
CA LYS A 187 24.20 1.25 36.86
C LYS A 187 23.61 2.55 36.29
N TRP A 188 23.82 3.67 36.97
CA TRP A 188 23.42 5.01 36.53
C TRP A 188 24.20 5.53 35.32
N ALA A 189 25.48 5.18 35.18
CA ALA A 189 26.28 5.57 34.02
C ALA A 189 25.84 4.79 32.77
N LEU A 190 25.53 3.50 32.92
CA LEU A 190 25.00 2.69 31.82
C LEU A 190 23.60 3.16 31.41
N ALA A 191 22.73 3.46 32.38
CA ALA A 191 21.40 4.04 32.10
C ALA A 191 21.52 5.40 31.39
N ALA A 192 22.47 6.25 31.76
CA ALA A 192 22.72 7.52 31.09
C ALA A 192 23.22 7.34 29.65
N ILE A 193 24.10 6.36 29.40
CA ILE A 193 24.58 6.04 28.05
C ILE A 193 23.43 5.51 27.18
N ILE A 194 22.62 4.60 27.69
CA ILE A 194 21.44 4.06 26.98
C ILE A 194 20.43 5.18 26.69
N TYR A 195 20.19 6.07 27.66
CA TYR A 195 19.31 7.22 27.49
C TYR A 195 19.83 8.19 26.41
N LEU A 196 21.14 8.43 26.36
CA LEU A 196 21.76 9.25 25.32
C LEU A 196 21.67 8.60 23.93
N LEU A 197 21.82 7.27 23.85
CA LEU A 197 21.69 6.52 22.60
C LEU A 197 20.25 6.50 22.09
N LEU A 198 19.27 6.24 22.97
CA LEU A 198 17.84 6.29 22.62
C LEU A 198 17.40 7.70 22.26
N GLY A 199 17.84 8.72 23.02
CA GLY A 199 17.59 10.12 22.69
C GLY A 199 18.19 10.52 21.35
N GLY A 200 19.40 10.04 21.04
CA GLY A 200 20.05 10.23 19.74
C GLY A 200 19.29 9.57 18.59
N LEU A 201 18.78 8.35 18.80
CA LEU A 201 17.98 7.60 17.82
C LEU A 201 16.62 8.26 17.56
N LEU A 202 15.94 8.76 18.60
CA LEU A 202 14.68 9.49 18.44
C LEU A 202 14.90 10.85 17.76
N PHE A 203 16.01 11.52 18.04
CA PHE A 203 16.37 12.76 17.37
C PHE A 203 16.68 12.54 15.88
N SER A 204 17.43 11.50 15.54
CA SER A 204 17.72 11.16 14.14
C SER A 204 16.48 10.68 13.38
N ALA A 205 15.59 9.91 14.03
CA ALA A 205 14.31 9.51 13.45
C ALA A 205 13.40 10.72 13.15
N ASN A 206 13.34 11.71 14.05
CA ASN A 206 12.60 12.95 13.81
C ASN A 206 13.19 13.80 12.68
N ILE A 207 14.53 13.87 12.56
CA ILE A 207 15.18 14.53 11.43
C ILE A 207 14.84 13.83 10.11
N LEU A 208 14.87 12.49 10.09
CA LEU A 208 14.53 11.68 8.91
C LEU A 208 13.06 11.84 8.51
N ALA A 209 12.14 11.86 9.49
CA ALA A 209 10.72 12.12 9.24
C ALA A 209 10.46 13.53 8.69
N GLY A 210 11.12 14.55 9.24
CA GLY A 210 11.05 15.92 8.75
C GLY A 210 11.65 16.10 7.35
N TRP A 211 12.73 15.40 7.03
CA TRP A 211 13.30 15.35 5.68
C TRP A 211 12.37 14.65 4.69
N ARG A 212 11.69 13.57 5.10
CA ARG A 212 10.72 12.86 4.25
C ARG A 212 9.52 13.74 3.89
N GLN A 213 8.99 14.49 4.85
CA GLN A 213 7.95 15.51 4.60
C GLN A 213 8.42 16.65 3.69
N SER A 214 9.70 17.01 3.71
CA SER A 214 10.28 18.01 2.80
C SER A 214 10.42 17.52 1.36
N VAL A 215 10.55 16.20 1.13
CA VAL A 215 10.71 15.61 -0.20
C VAL A 215 9.35 15.28 -0.83
N GLU A 216 8.36 14.92 -0.03
CA GLU A 216 7.00 14.57 -0.50
C GLU A 216 6.02 15.77 -0.49
N GLY A 217 6.41 16.92 0.09
CA GLY A 217 5.53 18.06 0.35
C GLY A 217 5.89 19.37 -0.34
N ASN A 218 6.06 19.40 -1.66
CA ASN A 218 6.13 20.65 -2.44
C ASN A 218 4.76 21.33 -2.62
N GLY A 219 3.94 21.37 -1.56
CA GLY A 219 2.64 22.03 -1.54
C GLY A 219 2.32 22.77 -0.24
N THR A 220 3.01 22.46 0.87
CA THR A 220 2.56 22.94 2.20
C THR A 220 3.28 24.23 2.64
N TRP A 221 4.54 24.44 2.23
CA TRP A 221 5.27 25.68 2.56
C TRP A 221 4.79 26.90 1.76
N ALA A 222 4.28 26.70 0.53
CA ALA A 222 3.69 27.77 -0.27
C ALA A 222 2.40 28.36 0.36
N ARG A 223 1.67 27.56 1.16
CA ARG A 223 0.47 28.02 1.88
C ARG A 223 0.79 28.77 3.18
N LEU A 224 1.94 28.50 3.82
CA LEU A 224 2.33 29.17 5.06
C LEU A 224 3.07 30.50 4.84
N LEU A 225 3.69 30.71 3.68
CA LEU A 225 4.31 31.99 3.30
C LEU A 225 3.38 32.91 2.48
N GLY A 226 2.18 32.43 2.09
CA GLY A 226 1.18 33.18 1.33
C GLY A 226 0.16 33.99 2.14
N VAL A 227 0.32 34.10 3.47
CA VAL A 227 -0.58 34.91 4.34
C VAL A 227 0.08 36.22 4.80
N ALA A 228 1.22 36.61 4.20
CA ALA A 228 1.87 37.90 4.46
C ALA A 228 2.31 38.62 3.17
N ALA A 229 1.37 38.90 2.28
CA ALA A 229 1.50 39.89 1.19
C ALA A 229 0.09 40.23 0.67
N TYR A 230 -0.43 41.42 0.98
CA TYR A 230 -0.68 42.47 -0.04
C TYR A 230 0.02 42.27 -1.38
#